data_AF-A0A965G370-F1
#
_entry.id   AF-A0A965G370-F1
#
_cell.length_a   1.000
_cell.length_b   1.000
_cell.length_c   1.000
_cell.angle_alpha   90.00
_cell.angle_beta   90.00
_cell.angle_gamma   90.00
#
_symmetry.space_group_name_H-M   'P 1'
#
loop_
_entity.id
_entity.type
_entity.pdbx_description
1 polymer ?
#
loop_
_entity_poly.entity_id
_entity_poly.type
_entity_poly.pdbx_seq_one_letter_code
_entity_poly.pdbx_strand_id
1 'polypeptide(L)'
;MALQSTPLVSVLIPARNEEKRILSCLESLSASDYRNLEILILDDQSSDHTSEVVRLAAHQDSRIRLLAGTDLPGGWTGKSWACQQLAGQSRGDFLLFVDADTRFSGAAIAQALGVSQKTGADLLSLWPHLEAKSWSERLVIPFVHLFILFYLPQWVGGRSPAMGAANGQFLLFRRTAYEKLGGHQAVRGHLVEDVALGRKMRAAGFRVINLDATNPGKRTPLVRCRMYENFPDLWNGFTKNLYPAFDGRFFAFVFFQFFQLSVFLAPFVLLLWFPREMLLWFLVAMILCLRLAVAIRFRQSRLGALLHPLGQFLVLAIAANSWFQTIRRRLPWRGRHYAHHPC
;
A
#
# COMPACT_ATOMS: atom_id res chain seq x y z
N MET A 1 14.10 19.91 7.32
CA MET A 1 13.11 21.01 7.23
C MET A 1 12.56 21.23 8.61
N ALA A 2 12.55 22.47 9.10
CA ALA A 2 11.93 22.79 10.39
C ALA A 2 10.39 22.69 10.26
N LEU A 3 9.75 22.10 11.26
CA LEU A 3 8.29 22.02 11.35
C LEU A 3 7.71 23.40 11.69
N GLN A 4 6.56 23.75 11.10
CA GLN A 4 5.89 25.03 11.39
C GLN A 4 5.19 25.02 12.76
N SER A 5 4.80 23.83 13.21
CA SER A 5 4.27 23.54 14.54
C SER A 5 4.49 22.06 14.84
N THR A 6 4.41 21.66 16.10
CA THR A 6 4.54 20.27 16.56
C THR A 6 3.19 19.71 17.04
N PRO A 7 2.19 19.52 16.14
CA PRO A 7 0.88 18.98 16.50
C PRO A 7 0.96 17.54 17.00
N LEU A 8 -0.02 17.09 17.79
CA LEU A 8 -0.06 15.68 18.17
C LEU A 8 -0.39 14.83 16.93
N VAL A 9 0.41 13.80 16.68
CA VAL A 9 0.12 12.80 15.63
C VAL A 9 -0.30 11.49 16.30
N SER A 10 -1.49 11.02 15.97
CA SER A 10 -1.96 9.70 16.37
C SER A 10 -1.57 8.69 15.31
N VAL A 11 -0.65 7.79 15.63
CA VAL A 11 -0.29 6.64 14.79
C VAL A 11 -1.27 5.52 15.07
N LEU A 12 -1.97 5.05 14.04
CA LEU A 12 -3.11 4.14 14.14
C LEU A 12 -2.80 2.86 13.39
N ILE A 13 -2.71 1.74 14.11
CA ILE A 13 -2.25 0.45 13.59
C ILE A 13 -3.34 -0.61 13.77
N PRO A 14 -4.10 -0.96 12.73
CA PRO A 14 -4.98 -2.12 12.78
C PRO A 14 -4.13 -3.41 12.76
N ALA A 15 -4.40 -4.34 13.67
CA ALA A 15 -3.65 -5.58 13.79
C ALA A 15 -4.60 -6.78 13.88
N ARG A 16 -4.28 -7.85 13.14
CA ARG A 16 -4.94 -9.15 13.26
C ARG A 16 -3.96 -10.23 12.85
N ASN A 17 -3.48 -11.05 13.77
CA ASN A 17 -2.48 -12.08 13.52
C ASN A 17 -1.16 -11.52 12.93
N GLU A 18 -0.53 -10.61 13.66
CA GLU A 18 0.68 -9.86 13.31
C GLU A 18 1.86 -10.10 14.26
N GLU A 19 1.86 -11.18 15.04
CA GLU A 19 2.87 -11.45 16.08
C GLU A 19 4.32 -11.37 15.55
N LYS A 20 4.53 -11.77 14.29
CA LYS A 20 5.85 -11.81 13.62
C LYS A 20 6.33 -10.47 13.09
N ARG A 21 5.42 -9.49 12.96
CA ARG A 21 5.66 -8.25 12.21
C ARG A 21 5.53 -7.00 13.06
N ILE A 22 4.55 -6.99 13.98
CA ILE A 22 4.17 -5.80 14.73
C ILE A 22 5.28 -5.26 15.62
N LEU A 23 6.11 -6.12 16.22
CA LEU A 23 7.20 -5.69 17.10
C LEU A 23 8.16 -4.76 16.36
N SER A 24 8.63 -5.15 15.18
CA SER A 24 9.54 -4.32 14.38
C SER A 24 8.91 -3.00 13.92
N CYS A 25 7.59 -2.98 13.72
CA CYS A 25 6.86 -1.74 13.42
C CYS A 25 6.91 -0.80 14.64
N LEU A 26 6.53 -1.30 15.82
CA LEU A 26 6.51 -0.55 17.08
C LEU A 26 7.91 -0.04 17.46
N GLU A 27 8.94 -0.88 17.41
CA GLU A 27 10.33 -0.48 17.68
C GLU A 27 10.77 0.68 16.78
N SER A 28 10.40 0.64 15.50
CA SER A 28 10.75 1.70 14.55
C SER A 28 10.00 3.01 14.79
N LEU A 29 8.76 2.94 15.30
CA LEU A 29 7.97 4.10 15.71
C LEU A 29 8.48 4.69 17.05
N SER A 30 8.86 3.83 18.00
CA SER A 30 9.45 4.26 19.27
C SER A 30 10.76 5.02 19.06
N ALA A 31 11.53 4.61 18.05
CA ALA A 31 12.76 5.28 17.60
C ALA A 31 12.53 6.56 16.77
N SER A 32 11.29 7.04 16.62
CA SER A 32 11.02 8.27 15.87
C SER A 32 11.66 9.50 16.51
N ASP A 33 12.23 10.36 15.66
CA ASP A 33 12.75 11.68 16.05
C ASP A 33 11.60 12.63 16.42
N TYR A 34 10.37 12.34 15.97
CA TYR A 34 9.17 13.10 16.32
C TYR A 34 8.57 12.56 17.61
N ARG A 35 8.59 13.36 18.69
CA ARG A 35 8.22 12.89 20.04
C ARG A 35 6.76 13.10 20.41
N ASN A 36 6.06 14.07 19.82
CA ASN A 36 4.65 14.37 20.12
C ASN A 36 3.71 13.37 19.42
N LEU A 37 3.77 12.11 19.87
CA LEU A 37 3.06 10.96 19.31
C LEU A 37 2.20 10.28 20.36
N GLU A 38 1.06 9.76 19.94
CA GLU A 38 0.44 8.59 20.55
C GLU A 38 0.37 7.47 19.52
N ILE A 39 0.56 6.22 19.94
CA ILE A 39 0.61 5.05 19.08
C ILE A 39 -0.49 4.11 19.54
N LEU A 40 -1.59 4.06 18.79
CA LEU A 40 -2.75 3.24 19.09
C LEU A 40 -2.74 2.00 18.19
N ILE A 41 -2.80 0.83 18.82
CA ILE A 41 -2.91 -0.45 18.15
C ILE A 41 -4.29 -0.99 18.47
N LEU A 42 -5.02 -1.46 17.46
CA LEU A 42 -6.27 -2.17 17.67
C LEU A 42 -6.12 -3.61 17.23
N ASP A 43 -6.24 -4.51 18.20
CA ASP A 43 -6.28 -5.94 17.96
C ASP A 43 -7.70 -6.36 17.55
N ASP A 44 -7.89 -6.59 16.25
CA ASP A 44 -9.12 -7.10 15.64
C ASP A 44 -9.20 -8.61 15.82
N GLN A 45 -9.31 -9.05 17.09
CA GLN A 45 -9.55 -10.43 17.50
C GLN A 45 -8.50 -11.41 16.93
N SER A 46 -7.22 -11.15 17.19
CA SER A 46 -6.13 -12.06 16.85
C SER A 46 -6.26 -13.40 17.58
N SER A 47 -5.82 -14.47 16.93
CA SER A 47 -5.74 -15.83 17.47
C SER A 47 -4.30 -16.25 17.80
N ASP A 48 -3.33 -15.37 17.61
CA ASP A 48 -1.91 -15.56 17.86
C ASP A 48 -1.42 -14.63 18.99
N HIS A 49 -0.11 -14.53 19.20
CA HIS A 49 0.47 -13.73 20.29
C HIS A 49 0.54 -12.21 20.02
N THR A 50 -0.16 -11.68 19.01
CA THR A 50 -0.13 -10.25 18.63
C THR A 50 -0.37 -9.33 19.82
N SER A 51 -1.43 -9.57 20.57
CA SER A 51 -1.84 -8.77 21.73
C SER A 51 -0.76 -8.74 22.82
N GLU A 52 -0.09 -9.87 23.05
CA GLU A 52 0.97 -10.01 24.07
C GLU A 52 2.22 -9.22 23.69
N VAL A 53 2.63 -9.33 22.42
CA VAL A 53 3.76 -8.55 21.87
C VAL A 53 3.53 -7.04 22.03
N VAL A 54 2.30 -6.57 21.76
CA VAL A 54 1.98 -5.14 21.92
C VAL A 54 2.00 -4.71 23.38
N ARG A 55 1.50 -5.55 24.31
CA ARG A 55 1.56 -5.26 25.76
C ARG A 55 2.99 -5.12 26.25
N LEU A 56 3.89 -6.00 25.81
CA LEU A 56 5.32 -5.91 26.14
C LEU A 56 5.94 -4.61 25.62
N ALA A 57 5.63 -4.21 24.39
CA ALA A 57 6.10 -2.93 23.84
C ALA A 57 5.54 -1.72 24.61
N ALA A 58 4.28 -1.78 25.05
CA ALA A 58 3.65 -0.73 25.83
C ALA A 58 4.27 -0.52 27.22
N HIS A 59 4.89 -1.56 27.80
CA HIS A 59 5.68 -1.40 29.02
C HIS A 59 6.99 -0.62 28.80
N GLN A 60 7.53 -0.60 27.58
CA GLN A 60 8.78 0.08 27.23
C GLN A 60 8.56 1.51 26.71
N ASP A 61 7.39 1.79 26.13
CA ASP A 61 7.05 3.10 25.58
C ASP A 61 5.61 3.48 25.94
N SER A 62 5.45 4.44 26.85
CA SER A 62 4.16 4.88 27.38
C SER A 62 3.24 5.54 26.34
N ARG A 63 3.76 5.85 25.15
CA ARG A 63 2.96 6.35 24.01
C ARG A 63 2.15 5.24 23.35
N ILE A 64 2.53 3.98 23.56
CA ILE A 64 1.87 2.81 22.96
C ILE A 64 0.66 2.40 23.80
N ARG A 65 -0.50 2.25 23.13
CA ARG A 65 -1.75 1.79 23.75
C ARG A 65 -2.39 0.71 22.90
N LEU A 66 -2.68 -0.43 23.52
CA LEU A 66 -3.45 -1.51 22.91
C LEU A 66 -4.95 -1.31 23.18
N LEU A 67 -5.74 -1.45 22.13
CA LEU A 67 -7.20 -1.41 22.15
C LEU A 67 -7.73 -2.76 21.67
N ALA A 68 -8.79 -3.26 22.32
CA ALA A 68 -9.50 -4.44 21.86
C ALA A 68 -10.52 -4.03 20.79
N GLY A 69 -10.51 -4.73 19.66
CA GLY A 69 -11.51 -4.56 18.61
C GLY A 69 -12.87 -5.10 19.01
N THR A 70 -13.93 -4.43 18.57
CA THR A 70 -15.32 -4.85 18.73
C THR A 70 -15.79 -5.69 17.53
N ASP A 71 -16.93 -6.36 17.69
CA ASP A 71 -17.52 -7.20 16.64
C ASP A 71 -17.72 -6.43 15.32
N LEU A 72 -17.51 -7.13 14.20
CA LEU A 72 -17.60 -6.56 12.86
C LEU A 72 -19.08 -6.29 12.50
N PRO A 73 -19.51 -5.02 12.36
CA PRO A 73 -20.88 -4.72 11.99
C PRO A 73 -21.14 -5.05 10.52
N GLY A 74 -22.41 -5.30 10.17
CA GLY A 74 -22.80 -5.57 8.79
C GLY A 74 -22.37 -4.46 7.82
N GLY A 75 -21.86 -4.86 6.65
CA GLY A 75 -21.41 -3.94 5.59
C GLY A 75 -20.01 -3.35 5.80
N TRP A 76 -19.30 -3.75 6.86
CA TRP A 76 -17.90 -3.38 7.08
C TRP A 76 -16.92 -4.48 6.66
N THR A 77 -15.74 -4.07 6.20
CA THR A 77 -14.55 -4.93 6.11
C THR A 77 -13.74 -4.83 7.40
N GLY A 78 -13.03 -5.91 7.77
CA GLY A 78 -12.30 -6.00 9.04
C GLY A 78 -11.32 -4.84 9.25
N LYS A 79 -10.44 -4.60 8.26
CA LYS A 79 -9.45 -3.52 8.32
C LYS A 79 -10.10 -2.13 8.41
N SER A 80 -11.10 -1.84 7.58
CA SER A 80 -11.81 -0.55 7.61
C SER A 80 -12.51 -0.30 8.95
N TRP A 81 -13.12 -1.33 9.55
CA TRP A 81 -13.72 -1.23 10.88
C TRP A 81 -12.69 -1.00 11.97
N ALA A 82 -11.55 -1.69 11.91
CA ALA A 82 -10.45 -1.49 12.84
C ALA A 82 -9.91 -0.06 12.78
N CYS A 83 -9.70 0.47 11.58
CA CYS A 83 -9.29 1.85 11.36
C CYS A 83 -10.32 2.87 11.87
N GLN A 84 -11.62 2.62 11.68
CA GLN A 84 -12.67 3.50 12.20
C GLN A 84 -12.63 3.58 13.73
N GLN A 85 -12.50 2.43 14.40
CA GLN A 85 -12.42 2.37 15.87
C GLN A 85 -11.17 3.10 16.39
N LEU A 86 -10.01 2.87 15.75
CA LEU A 86 -8.76 3.58 16.05
C LEU A 86 -8.92 5.10 15.93
N ALA A 87 -9.54 5.57 14.85
CA ALA A 87 -9.76 6.99 14.63
C ALA A 87 -10.63 7.60 15.75
N GLY A 88 -11.67 6.89 16.20
CA GLY A 88 -12.55 7.33 17.29
C GLY A 88 -11.87 7.41 18.66
N GLN A 89 -10.78 6.68 18.88
CA GLN A 89 -10.02 6.68 20.14
C GLN A 89 -8.81 7.61 20.13
N SER A 90 -8.56 8.28 19.01
CA SER A 90 -7.39 9.12 18.77
C SER A 90 -7.65 10.59 19.12
N ARG A 91 -6.59 11.30 19.50
CA ARG A 91 -6.63 12.70 19.98
C ARG A 91 -5.79 13.67 19.16
N GLY A 92 -4.93 13.17 18.27
CA GLY A 92 -4.00 13.98 17.50
C GLY A 92 -4.67 14.79 16.41
N ASP A 93 -4.10 15.95 16.08
CA ASP A 93 -4.55 16.82 14.98
C ASP A 93 -4.30 16.17 13.60
N PHE A 94 -3.37 15.21 13.57
CA PHE A 94 -3.08 14.38 12.41
C PHE A 94 -3.27 12.91 12.76
N LEU A 95 -3.86 12.17 11.82
CA LEU A 95 -4.09 10.73 11.92
C LEU A 95 -3.18 10.03 10.93
N LEU A 96 -2.25 9.21 11.42
CA LEU A 96 -1.33 8.43 10.60
C LEU A 96 -1.74 6.95 10.66
N PHE A 97 -2.43 6.46 9.64
CA PHE A 97 -2.71 5.03 9.50
C PHE A 97 -1.53 4.33 8.86
N VAL A 98 -1.10 3.21 9.46
CA VAL A 98 0.00 2.38 8.96
C VAL A 98 -0.31 0.91 9.18
N ASP A 99 0.25 0.06 8.33
CA ASP A 99 0.14 -1.39 8.48
C ASP A 99 1.18 -1.92 9.49
N ALA A 100 0.83 -2.99 10.21
CA ALA A 100 1.68 -3.61 11.24
C ALA A 100 2.99 -4.23 10.69
N ASP A 101 3.15 -4.34 9.37
CA ASP A 101 4.34 -4.84 8.69
C ASP A 101 5.26 -3.75 8.11
N THR A 102 4.98 -2.50 8.45
CA THR A 102 5.72 -1.33 7.98
C THR A 102 6.77 -0.89 9.00
N ARG A 103 7.93 -0.44 8.51
CA ARG A 103 9.03 0.08 9.34
C ARG A 103 9.41 1.48 8.89
N PHE A 104 9.72 2.34 9.86
CA PHE A 104 10.01 3.76 9.64
C PHE A 104 11.46 4.09 9.98
N SER A 105 12.03 5.10 9.30
CA SER A 105 13.23 5.77 9.81
C SER A 105 12.86 6.80 10.88
N GLY A 106 13.81 7.18 11.73
CA GLY A 106 13.58 8.19 12.78
C GLY A 106 12.91 9.47 12.26
N ALA A 107 13.34 9.93 11.08
CA ALA A 107 12.88 11.16 10.45
C ALA A 107 11.57 11.02 9.66
N ALA A 108 11.01 9.82 9.47
CA ALA A 108 9.91 9.57 8.54
C ALA A 108 8.66 10.41 8.86
N ILE A 109 8.21 10.38 10.12
CA ILE A 109 7.01 11.11 10.55
C ILE A 109 7.25 12.63 10.50
N ALA A 110 8.39 13.10 11.01
CA ALA A 110 8.73 14.53 10.99
C ALA A 110 8.79 15.08 9.56
N GLN A 111 9.39 14.35 8.61
CA GLN A 111 9.44 14.77 7.21
C GLN A 111 8.07 14.73 6.54
N ALA A 112 7.28 13.67 6.77
CA ALA A 112 5.92 13.57 6.24
C ALA A 112 5.03 14.72 6.73
N LEU A 113 5.07 15.01 8.04
CA LEU A 113 4.33 16.10 8.64
C LEU A 113 4.77 17.47 8.11
N GLY A 114 6.09 17.72 8.02
CA GLY A 114 6.61 18.97 7.47
C GLY A 114 6.20 19.20 6.02
N VAL A 115 6.19 18.14 5.20
CA VAL A 115 5.68 18.23 3.82
C VAL A 115 4.17 18.46 3.80
N SER A 116 3.40 17.74 4.64
CA SER A 116 1.95 17.91 4.74
C SER A 116 1.57 19.35 5.13
N GLN A 117 2.25 19.93 6.11
CA GLN A 117 2.06 21.33 6.52
C GLN A 117 2.43 22.30 5.40
N LYS A 118 3.64 22.18 4.82
CA LYS A 118 4.12 23.07 3.76
C LYS A 118 3.22 23.06 2.52
N THR A 119 2.71 21.89 2.16
CA THR A 119 1.86 21.74 0.97
C THR A 119 0.38 21.91 1.28
N GLY A 120 -0.02 22.02 2.54
CA GLY A 120 -1.42 22.02 2.94
C GLY A 120 -2.16 20.75 2.54
N ALA A 121 -1.49 19.59 2.55
CA ALA A 121 -2.11 18.30 2.23
C ALA A 121 -3.20 17.97 3.26
N ASP A 122 -4.35 17.52 2.75
CA ASP A 122 -5.43 16.97 3.58
C ASP A 122 -5.24 15.46 3.79
N LEU A 123 -4.66 14.79 2.78
CA LEU A 123 -4.13 13.44 2.85
C LEU A 123 -2.77 13.40 2.15
N LEU A 124 -1.75 12.97 2.89
CA LEU A 124 -0.45 12.60 2.36
C LEU A 124 -0.28 11.09 2.45
N SER A 125 -0.04 10.43 1.32
CA SER A 125 0.32 9.01 1.28
C SER A 125 1.76 8.83 0.81
N LEU A 126 2.50 8.00 1.53
CA LEU A 126 3.88 7.65 1.19
C LEU A 126 3.94 6.23 0.65
N TRP A 127 4.63 6.07 -0.47
CA TRP A 127 4.86 4.77 -1.10
C TRP A 127 6.18 4.18 -0.57
N PRO A 128 6.13 3.12 0.25
CA PRO A 128 7.32 2.61 0.92
C PRO A 128 8.25 1.87 -0.05
N HIS A 129 9.49 1.72 0.38
CA HIS A 129 10.39 0.75 -0.22
C HIS A 129 9.90 -0.67 0.08
N LEU A 130 9.40 -1.35 -0.95
CA LEU A 130 8.97 -2.74 -0.86
C LEU A 130 10.20 -3.66 -0.90
N GLU A 131 10.47 -4.32 0.23
CA GLU A 131 11.58 -5.25 0.39
C GLU A 131 11.24 -6.56 -0.33
N ALA A 132 12.09 -6.98 -1.27
CA ALA A 132 11.90 -8.20 -2.05
C ALA A 132 13.05 -9.20 -1.80
N LYS A 133 12.80 -10.22 -0.97
CA LYS A 133 13.86 -11.15 -0.55
C LYS A 133 13.90 -12.46 -1.34
N SER A 134 12.77 -13.12 -1.53
CA SER A 134 12.64 -14.37 -2.30
C SER A 134 12.68 -14.14 -3.81
N TRP A 135 12.85 -15.22 -4.57
CA TRP A 135 12.85 -15.19 -6.03
C TRP A 135 11.54 -14.63 -6.60
N SER A 136 10.39 -15.03 -6.01
CA SER A 136 9.07 -14.59 -6.47
C SER A 136 8.83 -13.11 -6.17
N GLU A 137 9.24 -12.66 -4.98
CA GLU A 137 9.20 -11.24 -4.62
C GLU A 137 10.02 -10.40 -5.60
N ARG A 138 11.25 -10.84 -5.91
CA ARG A 138 12.15 -10.11 -6.83
C ARG A 138 11.65 -10.04 -8.27
N LEU A 139 10.81 -11.00 -8.70
CA LEU A 139 10.19 -10.98 -10.02
C LEU A 139 8.95 -10.08 -10.05
N VAL A 140 8.05 -10.20 -9.07
CA VAL A 140 6.72 -9.59 -9.12
C VAL A 140 6.68 -8.19 -8.50
N ILE A 141 7.29 -7.96 -7.33
CA ILE A 141 7.21 -6.67 -6.62
C ILE A 141 7.67 -5.48 -7.47
N PRO A 142 8.72 -5.57 -8.31
CA PRO A 142 9.12 -4.42 -9.11
C PRO A 142 8.07 -3.96 -10.14
N PHE A 143 7.06 -4.77 -10.45
CA PHE A 143 5.92 -4.34 -11.29
C PHE A 143 4.99 -3.38 -10.55
N VAL A 144 4.92 -3.43 -9.21
CA VAL A 144 4.15 -2.48 -8.42
C VAL A 144 4.63 -1.05 -8.68
N HIS A 145 5.95 -0.83 -8.73
CA HIS A 145 6.54 0.48 -9.05
C HIS A 145 6.25 0.92 -10.49
N LEU A 146 6.20 -0.03 -11.43
CA LEU A 146 5.82 0.25 -12.82
C LEU A 146 4.35 0.67 -12.90
N PHE A 147 3.47 -0.03 -12.19
CA PHE A 147 2.05 0.30 -12.10
C PHE A 147 1.83 1.65 -11.44
N ILE A 148 2.54 1.98 -10.36
CA ILE A 148 2.46 3.29 -9.71
C ILE A 148 2.86 4.40 -10.70
N LEU A 149 3.96 4.23 -11.44
CA LEU A 149 4.42 5.23 -12.40
C LEU A 149 3.41 5.49 -13.53
N PHE A 150 2.78 4.44 -14.07
CA PHE A 150 1.81 4.57 -15.16
C PHE A 150 0.40 4.96 -14.66
N TYR A 151 0.00 4.52 -13.47
CA TYR A 151 -1.34 4.72 -12.91
C TYR A 151 -1.47 6.01 -12.11
N LEU A 152 -0.36 6.51 -11.55
CA LEU A 152 -0.28 7.73 -10.74
C LEU A 152 0.91 8.58 -11.18
N PRO A 153 0.91 9.10 -12.41
CA PRO A 153 1.94 10.04 -12.80
C PRO A 153 1.86 11.27 -11.88
N GLN A 154 2.77 11.36 -10.90
CA GLN A 154 2.78 12.42 -9.89
C GLN A 154 3.04 13.81 -10.50
N TRP A 155 3.47 13.84 -11.76
CA TRP A 155 3.64 15.05 -12.57
C TRP A 155 2.34 15.53 -13.23
N VAL A 156 1.30 14.69 -13.32
CA VAL A 156 -0.03 15.13 -13.78
C VAL A 156 -0.75 15.72 -12.57
N GLY A 157 -0.57 17.03 -12.39
CA GLY A 157 -1.40 17.78 -11.45
C GLY A 157 -2.86 17.63 -11.82
N GLY A 158 -3.72 17.29 -10.85
CA GLY A 158 -5.14 17.11 -11.12
C GLY A 158 -5.96 16.70 -9.90
N ARG A 159 -7.25 17.06 -9.94
CA ARG A 159 -8.26 16.67 -8.94
C ARG A 159 -9.07 15.44 -9.37
N SER A 160 -8.69 14.77 -10.46
CA SER A 160 -9.46 13.63 -10.99
C SER A 160 -9.57 12.50 -9.96
N PRO A 161 -10.79 12.04 -9.63
CA PRO A 161 -11.00 10.89 -8.76
C PRO A 161 -10.32 9.61 -9.26
N ALA A 162 -10.12 9.47 -10.57
CA ALA A 162 -9.44 8.31 -11.16
C ALA A 162 -7.97 8.18 -10.70
N MET A 163 -7.34 9.29 -10.26
CA MET A 163 -5.95 9.36 -9.80
C MET A 163 -5.83 9.37 -8.26
N GLY A 164 -6.89 9.01 -7.55
CA GLY A 164 -6.93 8.99 -6.09
C GLY A 164 -6.37 7.72 -5.45
N ALA A 165 -5.32 7.10 -6.00
CA ALA A 165 -4.73 5.98 -5.28
C ALA A 165 -3.92 6.51 -4.09
N ALA A 166 -4.01 5.79 -2.99
CA ALA A 166 -3.23 5.98 -1.79
C ALA A 166 -2.77 4.59 -1.34
N ASN A 167 -1.62 4.52 -0.68
CA ASN A 167 -1.07 3.28 -0.14
C ASN A 167 -1.39 3.21 1.35
N GLY A 168 -2.15 2.18 1.75
CA GLY A 168 -2.56 1.91 3.13
C GLY A 168 -1.42 1.70 4.12
N GLN A 169 -0.19 1.47 3.65
CA GLN A 169 1.00 1.33 4.49
C GLN A 169 1.46 2.68 5.09
N PHE A 170 1.00 3.81 4.52
CA PHE A 170 1.20 5.15 5.08
C PHE A 170 0.13 6.12 4.58
N LEU A 171 -0.83 6.46 5.44
CA LEU A 171 -1.85 7.46 5.18
C LEU A 171 -1.87 8.49 6.31
N LEU A 172 -1.33 9.68 6.05
CA LEU A 172 -1.34 10.81 6.98
C LEU A 172 -2.47 11.77 6.61
N PHE A 173 -3.52 11.80 7.41
CA PHE A 173 -4.64 12.72 7.27
C PHE A 173 -4.51 13.91 8.21
N ARG A 174 -4.95 15.08 7.75
CA ARG A 174 -5.40 16.12 8.68
C ARG A 174 -6.73 15.68 9.27
N ARG A 175 -6.86 15.68 10.61
CA ARG A 175 -8.08 15.22 11.32
C ARG A 175 -9.35 15.83 10.74
N THR A 176 -9.36 17.16 10.58
CA THR A 176 -10.55 17.89 10.08
C THR A 176 -10.98 17.45 8.69
N ALA A 177 -10.05 17.04 7.81
CA ALA A 177 -10.38 16.52 6.49
C ALA A 177 -10.90 15.07 6.57
N TYR A 178 -10.30 14.23 7.41
CA TYR A 178 -10.76 12.87 7.67
C TYR A 178 -12.20 12.85 8.21
N GLU A 179 -12.50 13.69 9.20
CA GLU A 179 -13.83 13.80 9.81
C GLU A 179 -14.86 14.35 8.83
N LYS A 180 -14.52 15.39 8.06
CA LYS A 180 -15.42 15.95 7.02
C LYS A 180 -15.77 14.94 5.92
N LEU A 181 -14.86 14.02 5.59
CA LEU A 181 -15.14 12.94 4.64
C LEU A 181 -16.07 11.86 5.25
N GLY A 182 -16.18 11.78 6.58
CA GLY A 182 -16.82 10.69 7.30
C GLY A 182 -15.87 9.52 7.62
N GLY A 183 -14.56 9.70 7.48
CA GLY A 183 -13.54 8.71 7.82
C GLY A 183 -13.69 7.38 7.08
N HIS A 184 -13.33 6.27 7.73
CA HIS A 184 -13.44 4.93 7.16
C HIS A 184 -14.90 4.46 6.97
N GLN A 185 -15.87 5.09 7.64
CA GLN A 185 -17.29 4.85 7.39
C GLN A 185 -17.67 5.14 5.93
N ALA A 186 -17.04 6.13 5.31
CA ALA A 186 -17.23 6.43 3.89
C ALA A 186 -16.85 5.26 2.97
N VAL A 187 -15.99 4.34 3.43
CA VAL A 187 -15.48 3.21 2.63
C VAL A 187 -15.70 1.85 3.29
N ARG A 188 -16.67 1.75 4.21
CA ARG A 188 -16.92 0.56 5.04
C ARG A 188 -16.93 -0.77 4.28
N GLY A 189 -17.52 -0.81 3.08
CA GLY A 189 -17.67 -2.02 2.27
C GLY A 189 -16.54 -2.29 1.27
N HIS A 190 -15.54 -1.41 1.16
CA HIS A 190 -14.46 -1.58 0.18
C HIS A 190 -13.35 -2.48 0.74
N LEU A 191 -12.88 -3.43 -0.08
CA LEU A 191 -11.75 -4.32 0.25
C LEU A 191 -10.39 -3.64 0.14
N VAL A 192 -10.30 -2.58 -0.67
CA VAL A 192 -9.11 -1.76 -0.91
C VAL A 192 -9.45 -0.34 -0.45
N GLU A 193 -9.59 -0.19 0.87
CA GLU A 193 -10.15 0.99 1.50
C GLU A 193 -9.29 2.25 1.31
N ASP A 194 -7.97 2.07 1.22
CA ASP A 194 -6.97 3.12 0.99
C ASP A 194 -7.14 3.82 -0.36
N VAL A 195 -7.27 3.03 -1.44
CA VAL A 195 -7.56 3.56 -2.78
C VAL A 195 -8.94 4.20 -2.79
N ALA A 196 -9.96 3.57 -2.19
CA ALA A 196 -11.31 4.13 -2.14
C ALA A 196 -11.34 5.49 -1.41
N LEU A 197 -10.63 5.62 -0.28
CA LEU A 197 -10.50 6.88 0.47
C LEU A 197 -9.83 7.95 -0.38
N GLY A 198 -8.70 7.65 -1.01
CA GLY A 198 -8.00 8.62 -1.85
C GLY A 198 -8.87 9.11 -3.03
N ARG A 199 -9.64 8.22 -3.66
CA ARG A 199 -10.59 8.59 -4.74
C ARG A 199 -11.71 9.48 -4.21
N LYS A 200 -12.33 9.12 -3.08
CA LYS A 200 -13.42 9.91 -2.47
C LYS A 200 -12.94 11.28 -1.99
N MET A 201 -11.74 11.37 -1.41
CA MET A 201 -11.15 12.64 -1.01
C MET A 201 -10.92 13.57 -2.19
N ARG A 202 -10.34 13.08 -3.30
CA ARG A 202 -10.19 13.88 -4.52
C ARG A 202 -11.54 14.33 -5.08
N ALA A 203 -12.53 13.44 -5.11
CA ALA A 203 -13.88 13.76 -5.56
C ALA A 203 -14.55 14.83 -4.70
N ALA A 204 -14.31 14.84 -3.39
CA ALA A 204 -14.77 15.85 -2.46
C ALA A 204 -13.92 17.15 -2.46
N GLY A 205 -12.92 17.26 -3.35
CA GLY A 205 -12.12 18.46 -3.51
C GLY A 205 -10.94 18.61 -2.54
N PHE A 206 -10.66 17.60 -1.70
CA PHE A 206 -9.53 17.62 -0.79
C PHE A 206 -8.18 17.50 -1.50
N ARG A 207 -7.13 18.05 -0.89
CA ARG A 207 -5.77 17.99 -1.43
C ARG A 207 -5.08 16.68 -1.05
N VAL A 208 -5.14 15.70 -1.95
CA VAL A 208 -4.43 14.41 -1.83
C VAL A 208 -3.05 14.49 -2.49
N ILE A 209 -2.01 14.14 -1.75
CA ILE A 209 -0.62 14.10 -2.23
C ILE A 209 -0.06 12.68 -2.05
N ASN A 210 0.58 12.16 -3.09
CA ASN A 210 1.33 10.91 -3.05
C ASN A 210 2.81 11.22 -3.22
N LEU A 211 3.68 10.61 -2.42
CA LEU A 211 5.13 10.77 -2.56
C LEU A 211 5.85 9.43 -2.42
N ASP A 212 7.03 9.35 -3.00
CA ASP A 212 7.94 8.22 -2.88
C ASP A 212 8.72 8.30 -1.55
N ALA A 213 8.63 7.24 -0.74
CA ALA A 213 9.33 7.11 0.55
C ALA A 213 10.64 6.34 0.45
N THR A 214 11.08 5.93 -0.74
CA THR A 214 12.35 5.18 -0.94
C THR A 214 13.60 6.02 -0.68
N ASN A 215 13.46 7.34 -0.53
CA ASN A 215 14.53 8.28 -0.17
C ASN A 215 15.76 8.19 -1.11
N PRO A 216 15.56 8.47 -2.42
CA PRO A 216 16.64 8.40 -3.40
C PRO A 216 17.84 9.28 -2.96
N GLY A 217 19.06 8.76 -3.13
CA GLY A 217 20.29 9.43 -2.69
C GLY A 217 20.65 9.26 -1.20
N LYS A 218 19.80 8.66 -0.36
CA LYS A 218 20.11 8.35 1.05
C LYS A 218 20.17 6.86 1.32
N ARG A 219 21.05 6.39 2.21
CA ARG A 219 21.24 4.95 2.49
C ARG A 219 19.95 4.25 2.97
N THR A 220 19.16 4.92 3.80
CA THR A 220 17.96 4.34 4.43
C THR A 220 16.67 4.95 3.86
N PRO A 221 15.71 4.13 3.38
CA PRO A 221 14.37 4.59 3.05
C PRO A 221 13.67 5.27 4.23
N LEU A 222 12.73 6.17 3.97
CA LEU A 222 11.90 6.75 5.04
C LEU A 222 10.91 5.72 5.57
N VAL A 223 10.31 4.96 4.67
CA VAL A 223 9.35 3.90 4.99
C VAL A 223 9.73 2.67 4.18
N ARG A 224 9.72 1.50 4.81
CA ARG A 224 9.97 0.21 4.15
C ARG A 224 8.96 -0.82 4.65
N CYS A 225 8.56 -1.72 3.77
CA CYS A 225 7.65 -2.81 4.12
C CYS A 225 8.11 -4.09 3.41
N ARG A 226 8.02 -5.21 4.13
CA ARG A 226 8.13 -6.54 3.53
C ARG A 226 6.76 -7.19 3.55
N MET A 227 6.02 -7.03 2.45
CA MET A 227 4.63 -7.50 2.35
C MET A 227 4.52 -9.02 2.42
N TYR A 228 5.47 -9.72 1.78
CA TYR A 228 5.41 -11.16 1.56
C TYR A 228 6.72 -11.85 1.96
N GLU A 229 6.64 -13.13 2.31
CA GLU A 229 7.80 -13.89 2.74
C GLU A 229 8.16 -15.02 1.77
N ASN A 230 7.17 -15.49 0.99
CA ASN A 230 7.28 -16.61 0.06
C ASN A 230 6.29 -16.45 -1.10
N PHE A 231 6.35 -17.38 -2.07
CA PHE A 231 5.48 -17.36 -3.25
C PHE A 231 3.98 -17.53 -2.92
N PRO A 232 3.55 -18.50 -2.08
CA PRO A 232 2.14 -18.60 -1.69
C PRO A 232 1.55 -17.33 -1.08
N ASP A 233 2.28 -16.67 -0.17
CA ASP A 233 1.85 -15.42 0.46
C ASP A 233 1.69 -14.30 -0.56
N LEU A 234 2.66 -14.18 -1.47
CA LEU A 234 2.65 -13.21 -2.57
C LEU A 234 1.49 -13.45 -3.53
N TRP A 235 1.30 -14.70 -3.97
CA TRP A 235 0.22 -15.10 -4.86
C TRP A 235 -1.14 -14.78 -4.26
N ASN A 236 -1.37 -15.22 -3.03
CA ASN A 236 -2.63 -14.98 -2.32
C ASN A 236 -2.84 -13.49 -2.03
N GLY A 237 -1.80 -12.76 -1.66
CA GLY A 237 -1.86 -11.33 -1.38
C GLY A 237 -2.28 -10.52 -2.59
N PHE A 238 -1.58 -10.65 -3.72
CA PHE A 238 -1.94 -9.93 -4.94
C PHE A 238 -3.27 -10.40 -5.54
N THR A 239 -3.62 -11.69 -5.41
CA THR A 239 -4.93 -12.22 -5.82
C THR A 239 -6.08 -11.47 -5.15
N LYS A 240 -5.91 -10.98 -3.92
CA LYS A 240 -6.95 -10.24 -3.19
C LYS A 240 -7.09 -8.78 -3.65
N ASN A 241 -6.05 -8.21 -4.24
CA ASN A 241 -5.97 -6.76 -4.46
C ASN A 241 -6.08 -6.37 -5.93
N LEU A 242 -5.55 -7.18 -6.87
CA LEU A 242 -5.39 -6.76 -8.27
C LEU A 242 -6.72 -6.46 -8.99
N TYR A 243 -7.70 -7.37 -8.96
CA TYR A 243 -9.00 -7.11 -9.57
C TYR A 243 -9.85 -6.15 -8.73
N PRO A 244 -9.97 -6.29 -7.39
CA PRO A 244 -10.73 -5.35 -6.58
C PRO A 244 -10.25 -3.89 -6.65
N ALA A 245 -8.98 -3.63 -6.98
CA ALA A 245 -8.47 -2.26 -7.22
C ALA A 245 -9.18 -1.53 -8.39
N PHE A 246 -9.78 -2.28 -9.32
CA PHE A 246 -10.59 -1.74 -10.43
C PHE A 246 -12.03 -1.42 -10.02
N ASP A 247 -12.43 -1.72 -8.78
CA ASP A 247 -13.75 -1.37 -8.22
C ASP A 247 -14.90 -1.86 -9.12
N GLY A 248 -14.83 -3.13 -9.54
CA GLY A 248 -15.84 -3.77 -10.38
C GLY A 248 -15.81 -3.39 -11.87
N ARG A 249 -14.91 -2.48 -12.30
CA ARG A 249 -14.82 -2.03 -13.70
C ARG A 249 -14.16 -3.07 -14.61
N PHE A 250 -14.94 -4.08 -15.01
CA PHE A 250 -14.48 -5.21 -15.81
C PHE A 250 -13.75 -4.80 -17.11
N PHE A 251 -14.33 -3.90 -17.91
CA PHE A 251 -13.72 -3.47 -19.17
C PHE A 251 -12.39 -2.74 -18.97
N ALA A 252 -12.28 -1.93 -17.92
CA ALA A 252 -11.02 -1.28 -17.58
C ALA A 252 -9.94 -2.30 -17.16
N PHE A 253 -10.34 -3.33 -16.41
CA PHE A 253 -9.45 -4.44 -16.05
C PHE A 253 -8.98 -5.22 -17.30
N VAL A 254 -9.90 -5.64 -18.17
CA VAL A 254 -9.56 -6.40 -19.39
C VAL A 254 -8.67 -5.58 -20.32
N PHE A 255 -9.01 -4.30 -20.55
CA PHE A 255 -8.17 -3.39 -21.32
C PHE A 255 -6.77 -3.31 -20.74
N PHE A 256 -6.65 -3.18 -19.41
CA PHE A 256 -5.35 -3.12 -18.75
C PHE A 256 -4.55 -4.43 -18.86
N GLN A 257 -5.21 -5.60 -18.79
CA GLN A 257 -4.53 -6.89 -19.01
C GLN A 257 -4.08 -7.03 -20.47
N PHE A 258 -4.91 -6.62 -21.43
CA PHE A 258 -4.56 -6.65 -22.84
C PHE A 258 -3.40 -5.68 -23.15
N PHE A 259 -3.43 -4.47 -22.61
CA PHE A 259 -2.33 -3.51 -22.71
C PHE A 259 -1.03 -4.10 -22.16
N GLN A 260 -1.08 -4.71 -20.98
CA GLN A 260 0.07 -5.36 -20.37
C GLN A 260 0.63 -6.51 -21.22
N LEU A 261 -0.25 -7.38 -21.72
CA LEU A 261 0.12 -8.48 -22.59
C LEU A 261 0.79 -7.95 -23.86
N SER A 262 0.15 -7.02 -24.56
CA SER A 262 0.58 -6.50 -25.85
C SER A 262 1.87 -5.68 -25.77
N VAL A 263 2.04 -4.86 -24.73
CA VAL A 263 3.20 -3.97 -24.59
C VAL A 263 4.36 -4.65 -23.87
N PHE A 264 4.09 -5.36 -22.77
CA PHE A 264 5.16 -5.84 -21.89
C PHE A 264 5.50 -7.32 -22.06
N LEU A 265 4.70 -8.15 -22.75
CA LEU A 265 5.01 -9.57 -22.95
C LEU A 265 5.10 -9.97 -24.43
N ALA A 266 4.19 -9.50 -25.28
CA ALA A 266 4.10 -9.91 -26.68
C ALA A 266 5.40 -9.69 -27.48
N PRO A 267 6.16 -8.58 -27.32
CA PRO A 267 7.42 -8.41 -28.06
C PRO A 267 8.43 -9.54 -27.81
N PHE A 268 8.50 -10.05 -26.58
CA PHE A 268 9.39 -11.16 -26.23
C PHE A 268 8.94 -12.48 -26.83
N VAL A 269 7.63 -12.74 -26.84
CA VAL A 269 7.07 -13.98 -27.39
C VAL A 269 7.16 -13.97 -28.92
N LEU A 270 6.86 -12.84 -29.57
CA LEU A 270 6.92 -12.69 -31.02
C LEU A 270 8.34 -12.83 -31.57
N LEU A 271 9.37 -12.42 -30.82
CA LEU A 271 10.77 -12.64 -31.21
C LEU A 271 11.14 -14.11 -31.41
N LEU A 272 10.43 -15.05 -30.77
CA LEU A 272 10.67 -16.49 -30.94
C LEU A 272 10.31 -16.97 -32.35
N TRP A 273 9.32 -16.33 -32.99
CA TRP A 273 8.88 -16.67 -34.35
C TRP A 273 9.44 -15.71 -35.40
N PHE A 274 9.71 -14.46 -35.02
CA PHE A 274 10.17 -13.40 -35.90
C PHE A 274 11.51 -12.79 -35.45
N PRO A 275 12.60 -13.58 -35.35
CA PRO A 275 13.86 -13.12 -34.75
C PRO A 275 14.61 -12.08 -35.59
N ARG A 276 14.26 -11.92 -36.88
CA ARG A 276 14.88 -10.93 -37.78
C ARG A 276 14.22 -9.55 -37.73
N GLU A 277 13.08 -9.43 -37.05
CA GLU A 277 12.34 -8.18 -36.97
C GLU A 277 13.03 -7.19 -36.02
N MET A 278 13.70 -6.19 -36.58
CA MET A 278 14.46 -5.20 -35.81
C MET A 278 13.59 -4.40 -34.84
N LEU A 279 12.33 -4.14 -35.20
CA LEU A 279 11.39 -3.41 -34.34
C LEU A 279 11.13 -4.17 -33.03
N LEU A 280 11.00 -5.50 -33.07
CA LEU A 280 10.75 -6.30 -31.88
C LEU A 280 11.95 -6.27 -30.92
N TRP A 281 13.17 -6.34 -31.46
CA TRP A 281 14.40 -6.18 -30.67
C TRP A 281 14.50 -4.80 -30.03
N PHE A 282 14.17 -3.75 -30.78
CA PHE A 282 14.13 -2.39 -30.24
C PHE A 282 13.13 -2.25 -29.09
N LEU A 283 11.91 -2.78 -29.24
CA LEU A 283 10.89 -2.78 -28.19
C LEU A 283 11.35 -3.56 -26.95
N VAL A 284 11.93 -4.75 -27.13
CA VAL A 284 12.48 -5.53 -26.03
C VAL A 284 13.59 -4.79 -25.31
N ALA A 285 14.53 -4.20 -26.04
CA ALA A 285 15.60 -3.40 -25.46
C ALA A 285 15.03 -2.20 -24.67
N MET A 286 14.04 -1.49 -25.20
CA MET A 286 13.38 -0.38 -24.53
C MET A 286 12.70 -0.83 -23.22
N ILE A 287 12.00 -1.97 -23.23
CA ILE A 287 11.35 -2.52 -22.03
C ILE A 287 12.42 -2.89 -20.98
N LEU A 288 13.48 -3.58 -21.37
CA LEU A 288 14.55 -3.96 -20.44
C LEU A 288 15.27 -2.75 -19.86
N CYS A 289 15.55 -1.73 -20.68
CA CYS A 289 16.13 -0.46 -20.24
C CYS A 289 15.21 0.26 -19.24
N LEU A 290 13.91 0.35 -19.52
CA LEU A 290 12.93 0.91 -18.58
C LEU A 290 12.91 0.13 -17.27
N ARG A 291 12.86 -1.21 -17.34
CA ARG A 291 12.84 -2.09 -16.17
C ARG A 291 14.11 -1.96 -15.33
N LEU A 292 15.28 -1.85 -15.97
CA LEU A 292 16.54 -1.60 -15.28
C LEU A 292 16.58 -0.21 -14.64
N ALA A 293 16.10 0.82 -15.33
CA ALA A 293 16.01 2.18 -14.78
C ALA A 293 15.13 2.21 -13.53
N VAL A 294 13.93 1.60 -13.58
CA VAL A 294 13.03 1.45 -12.43
C VAL A 294 13.71 0.63 -11.32
N ALA A 295 14.37 -0.48 -11.65
CA ALA A 295 15.04 -1.31 -10.66
C ALA A 295 16.17 -0.55 -9.94
N ILE A 296 16.96 0.25 -10.65
CA ILE A 296 18.00 1.09 -10.05
C ILE A 296 17.36 2.19 -9.20
N ARG A 297 16.35 2.90 -9.73
CA ARG A 297 15.67 4.02 -9.05
C ARG A 297 15.01 3.62 -7.73
N PHE A 298 14.42 2.43 -7.67
CA PHE A 298 13.69 1.92 -6.49
C PHE A 298 14.48 0.88 -5.69
N ARG A 299 15.76 0.65 -6.04
CA ARG A 299 16.67 -0.34 -5.40
C ARG A 299 16.10 -1.76 -5.38
N GLN A 300 15.48 -2.14 -6.49
CA GLN A 300 14.91 -3.45 -6.71
C GLN A 300 15.89 -4.37 -7.46
N SER A 301 15.52 -5.65 -7.58
CA SER A 301 16.35 -6.65 -8.24
C SER A 301 16.59 -6.34 -9.72
N ARG A 302 17.86 -6.19 -10.10
CA ARG A 302 18.27 -6.07 -11.51
C ARG A 302 18.06 -7.38 -12.27
N LEU A 303 18.24 -8.52 -11.61
CA LEU A 303 17.94 -9.82 -12.19
C LEU A 303 16.44 -9.95 -12.52
N GLY A 304 15.57 -9.40 -11.67
CA GLY A 304 14.13 -9.33 -11.95
C GLY A 304 13.76 -8.47 -13.16
N ALA A 305 14.60 -7.49 -13.51
CA ALA A 305 14.45 -6.73 -14.75
C ALA A 305 14.87 -7.54 -15.99
N LEU A 306 15.94 -8.34 -15.89
CA LEU A 306 16.37 -9.22 -16.99
C LEU A 306 15.39 -10.38 -17.21
N LEU A 307 14.83 -10.92 -16.14
CA LEU A 307 13.78 -11.96 -16.17
C LEU A 307 12.36 -11.37 -16.34
N HIS A 308 12.27 -10.19 -16.97
CA HIS A 308 11.00 -9.48 -17.16
C HIS A 308 9.87 -10.35 -17.77
N PRO A 309 10.11 -11.15 -18.83
CA PRO A 309 9.03 -11.96 -19.42
C PRO A 309 8.39 -12.94 -18.43
N LEU A 310 9.22 -13.59 -17.60
CA LEU A 310 8.74 -14.51 -16.57
C LEU A 310 7.95 -13.76 -15.49
N GLY A 311 8.45 -12.61 -15.03
CA GLY A 311 7.74 -11.77 -14.06
C GLY A 311 6.41 -11.25 -14.59
N GLN A 312 6.37 -10.78 -15.84
CA GLN A 312 5.17 -10.27 -16.49
C GLN A 312 4.13 -11.37 -16.68
N PHE A 313 4.55 -12.58 -17.07
CA PHE A 313 3.66 -13.75 -17.14
C PHE A 313 3.04 -14.07 -15.78
N LEU A 314 3.85 -14.09 -14.70
CA LEU A 314 3.34 -14.32 -13.35
C LEU A 314 2.33 -13.26 -12.92
N VAL A 315 2.59 -11.98 -13.21
CA VAL A 315 1.67 -10.88 -12.91
C VAL A 315 0.33 -11.06 -13.63
N LEU A 316 0.33 -11.39 -14.92
CA LEU A 316 -0.88 -11.68 -15.69
C LEU A 316 -1.63 -12.89 -15.12
N ALA A 317 -0.92 -13.95 -14.73
CA ALA A 317 -1.51 -15.15 -14.12
C ALA A 317 -2.17 -14.84 -12.77
N ILE A 318 -1.52 -14.05 -11.91
CA ILE A 318 -2.10 -13.60 -10.63
C ILE A 318 -3.32 -12.72 -10.89
N ALA A 319 -3.29 -11.83 -11.88
CA ALA A 319 -4.43 -10.98 -12.23
C ALA A 319 -5.63 -11.83 -12.71
N ALA A 320 -5.40 -12.82 -13.56
CA ALA A 320 -6.44 -13.75 -14.00
C ALA A 320 -7.04 -14.54 -12.81
N ASN A 321 -6.19 -15.02 -11.90
CA ASN A 321 -6.63 -15.70 -10.68
C ASN A 321 -7.43 -14.77 -9.75
N SER A 322 -6.99 -13.51 -9.60
CA SER A 322 -7.69 -12.47 -8.83
C SER A 322 -9.12 -12.27 -9.33
N TRP A 323 -9.29 -12.13 -10.65
CA TRP A 323 -10.59 -11.99 -11.28
C TRP A 323 -11.47 -13.23 -11.06
N PHE A 324 -10.92 -14.42 -11.32
CA PHE A 324 -11.62 -15.70 -11.17
C PHE A 324 -12.11 -15.96 -9.73
N GLN A 325 -11.25 -15.71 -8.74
CA GLN A 325 -11.60 -15.89 -7.32
C GLN A 325 -12.62 -14.85 -6.85
N THR A 326 -12.57 -13.62 -7.38
CA THR A 326 -13.55 -12.58 -7.08
C THR A 326 -14.94 -12.97 -7.59
N ILE A 327 -15.05 -13.44 -8.84
CA ILE A 327 -16.32 -13.92 -9.41
C ILE A 327 -16.89 -15.08 -8.58
N ARG A 328 -16.02 -15.99 -8.13
CA ARG A 328 -16.43 -17.13 -7.29
C ARG A 328 -16.73 -16.77 -5.83
N ARG A 329 -16.64 -15.49 -5.43
CA ARG A 329 -16.78 -15.00 -4.05
C ARG A 329 -15.88 -15.72 -3.05
N ARG A 330 -14.69 -16.18 -3.49
CA ARG A 330 -13.72 -16.92 -2.68
C ARG A 330 -12.50 -16.08 -2.37
N LEU A 331 -12.69 -14.84 -1.89
CA LEU A 331 -11.56 -14.02 -1.45
C LEU A 331 -11.27 -14.34 0.04
N PRO A 332 -10.14 -15.00 0.36
CA PRO A 332 -9.82 -15.31 1.75
C PRO A 332 -9.17 -14.09 2.41
N TRP A 333 -9.59 -13.68 3.61
CA TRP A 333 -8.85 -12.70 4.41
C TRP A 333 -8.65 -13.19 5.84
N ARG A 334 -7.42 -13.58 6.19
CA ARG A 334 -7.01 -14.00 7.56
C ARG A 334 -8.10 -14.77 8.33
N GLY A 335 -8.68 -15.78 7.68
CA GLY A 335 -9.72 -16.65 8.24
C GLY A 335 -11.19 -16.22 8.03
N ARG A 336 -11.47 -15.04 7.46
CA ARG A 336 -12.83 -14.57 7.13
C ARG A 336 -13.10 -14.66 5.61
N HIS A 337 -14.29 -15.10 5.24
CA HIS A 337 -14.81 -15.03 3.87
C HIS A 337 -15.70 -13.80 3.74
N TYR A 338 -15.38 -12.89 2.82
CA TYR A 338 -16.24 -11.76 2.51
C TYR A 338 -17.19 -12.12 1.36
N ALA A 339 -18.49 -11.97 1.59
CA ALA A 339 -19.45 -11.87 0.50
C ALA A 339 -19.27 -10.48 -0.15
N HIS A 340 -18.58 -10.41 -1.28
CA HIS A 340 -18.50 -9.17 -2.04
C HIS A 340 -19.90 -8.84 -2.59
N HIS A 341 -20.57 -7.86 -1.99
CA HIS A 341 -21.71 -7.22 -2.61
C HIS A 341 -21.17 -6.12 -3.53
N PRO A 342 -21.38 -6.19 -4.85
CA PRO A 342 -21.06 -5.06 -5.72
C PRO A 342 -21.88 -3.85 -5.23
N CYS A 343 -21.19 -2.73 -4.95
CA CYS A 343 -21.81 -1.44 -4.69
C CYS A 343 -22.43 -0.87 -5.96
#